data_AF-X0VGS0-F1
#
_entry.id   AF-X0VGS0-F1
#
_cell.length_a   1.000
_cell.length_b   1.000
_cell.length_c   1.000
_cell.angle_alpha   90.00
_cell.angle_beta   90.00
_cell.angle_gamma   90.00
#
_symmetry.space_group_name_H-M   'P 1'
#
loop_
_entity.id
_entity.type
_entity.pdbx_description
1 polymer ?
#
loop_
_entity_poly.entity_id
_entity_poly.type
_entity_poly.pdbx_seq_one_letter_code
_entity_poly.pdbx_strand_id
1 'polypeptide(L)' 'MSLRTPEKVRKLQEALHAKAKESPDFRFYALYDKVYRADVLEFAYRRCRQKGGAPGVDGER' A
#
# COMPACT_ATOMS: atom_id res chain seq x y z
N MET A 1 -16.05 -6.70 -8.64
CA MET A 1 -14.91 -7.64 -8.60
C MET A 1 -13.79 -6.99 -7.79
N SER A 2 -13.34 -7.62 -6.70
CA SER A 2 -12.22 -7.09 -5.89
C SER A 2 -10.90 -7.27 -6.64
N LEU A 3 -10.04 -6.24 -6.67
CA LEU A 3 -8.68 -6.39 -7.19
C LEU A 3 -7.87 -7.31 -6.30
N ARG A 4 -7.26 -8.33 -6.90
CA ARG A 4 -6.27 -9.14 -6.23
C ARG A 4 -4.96 -8.36 -6.15
N THR A 5 -4.43 -8.21 -4.95
CA THR A 5 -3.11 -7.61 -4.74
C THR A 5 -2.04 -8.46 -5.43
N PRO A 6 -1.19 -7.87 -6.29
CA PRO A 6 -0.07 -8.59 -6.89
C PRO A 6 0.84 -9.20 -5.83
N GLU A 7 1.34 -10.41 -6.05
CA GLU A 7 2.17 -11.16 -5.09
C GLU A 7 3.35 -10.35 -4.55
N LYS A 8 4.03 -9.60 -5.44
CA LYS A 8 5.16 -8.73 -5.07
C LYS A 8 4.76 -7.57 -4.15
N VAL A 9 3.56 -7.03 -4.35
CA VAL A 9 3.01 -5.94 -3.53
C VAL A 9 2.52 -6.50 -2.19
N ARG A 10 1.88 -7.69 -2.18
CA ARG A 10 1.45 -8.37 -0.96
C ARG A 10 2.64 -8.69 -0.05
N LYS A 11 3.71 -9.28 -0.61
CA LYS A 11 4.93 -9.58 0.14
C LYS A 11 5.58 -8.34 0.75
N LEU A 12 5.56 -7.20 0.04
CA LEU A 12 6.05 -5.93 0.57
C LEU A 12 5.19 -5.46 1.76
N GLN A 13 3.87 -5.52 1.64
CA GLN A 13 2.94 -5.14 2.72
C GLN A 13 3.14 -6.01 3.96
N GLU A 14 3.23 -7.33 3.80
CA GLU A 14 3.45 -8.28 4.91
C GLU A 14 4.77 -8.01 5.64
N ALA A 15 5.87 -7.78 4.90
CA ALA A 15 7.17 -7.50 5.48
C ALA A 15 7.19 -6.17 6.24
N LEU A 16 6.61 -5.10 5.67
CA LEU A 16 6.50 -3.81 6.32
C LEU A 16 5.62 -3.89 7.58
N HIS A 17 4.49 -4.60 7.50
CA HIS A 17 3.59 -4.81 8.63
C HIS A 17 4.29 -5.57 9.77
N ALA A 18 4.94 -6.68 9.48
CA ALA A 18 5.67 -7.47 10.47
C ALA A 18 6.75 -6.62 11.17
N LYS A 19 7.55 -5.88 10.39
CA LYS A 19 8.63 -5.05 10.95
C LYS A 19 8.09 -3.91 11.82
N ALA A 20 7.02 -3.25 11.38
CA ALA A 20 6.40 -2.17 12.15
C ALA A 20 5.78 -2.68 13.47
N LYS A 21 5.24 -3.91 13.48
CA LYS A 21 4.72 -4.56 14.69
C LYS A 21 5.82 -4.99 15.65
N GLU A 22 6.92 -5.53 15.12
CA GLU A 22 8.06 -5.98 15.93
C GLU A 22 8.88 -4.81 16.48
N SER A 23 8.98 -3.71 15.74
CA SER A 23 9.81 -2.56 16.10
C SER A 23 9.04 -1.25 15.87
N PRO A 24 8.15 -0.84 16.79
CA PRO A 24 7.30 0.35 16.61
C PRO A 24 8.08 1.65 16.41
N ASP A 25 9.24 1.79 17.06
CA ASP A 25 10.09 2.98 16.95
C ASP A 25 11.06 2.92 15.75
N PHE A 26 11.00 1.86 14.93
CA PHE A 26 11.89 1.72 13.78
C PHE A 26 11.50 2.67 12.65
N ARG A 27 12.45 3.52 12.24
CA ARG A 27 12.29 4.37 11.07
C ARG A 27 12.69 3.65 9.78
N PHE A 28 11.75 3.55 8.84
CA PHE A 28 12.04 3.00 7.51
C PHE A 28 12.79 3.99 6.63
N TYR A 29 14.13 3.93 6.63
CA TYR A 29 14.99 4.87 5.90
C TYR A 29 14.85 4.81 4.37
N ALA A 30 14.42 3.67 3.80
CA ALA A 30 14.28 3.48 2.36
C ALA A 30 12.83 3.18 1.92
N LEU A 31 11.83 3.62 2.70
CA LEU A 31 10.43 3.33 2.39
C LEU A 31 10.00 3.88 1.02
N TYR A 32 10.42 5.09 0.70
CA TYR A 32 10.03 5.77 -0.54
C TYR A 32 10.45 4.99 -1.79
N ASP A 33 11.68 4.46 -1.84
CA ASP A 33 12.13 3.58 -2.94
C ASP A 33 11.17 2.40 -3.16
N LYS A 34 10.65 1.81 -2.07
CA LYS A 34 9.73 0.67 -2.16
C LYS A 34 8.33 1.07 -2.59
N VAL A 35 7.85 2.25 -2.20
CA VAL A 35 6.52 2.76 -2.53
C VAL A 35 6.46 3.32 -3.96
N TYR A 36 7.56 3.89 -4.48
CA TYR A 36 7.64 4.45 -5.83
C TYR A 36 7.79 3.40 -6.95
N ARG A 37 7.87 2.11 -6.61
CA ARG A 37 7.92 1.06 -7.63
C ARG A 37 6.68 1.08 -8.51
N ALA A 38 6.88 0.88 -9.82
CA ALA A 38 5.81 0.91 -10.80
C ALA A 38 4.66 -0.07 -10.49
N ASP A 39 4.95 -1.26 -9.96
CA ASP A 39 3.94 -2.26 -9.62
C ASP A 39 3.05 -1.84 -8.43
N VAL A 40 3.61 -1.08 -7.49
CA VAL A 40 2.88 -0.49 -6.37
C VAL A 40 1.97 0.64 -6.86
N LEU A 41 2.53 1.57 -7.64
CA LEU A 41 1.79 2.73 -8.18
C LEU A 41 0.65 2.29 -9.11
N GLU A 42 0.89 1.33 -9.99
CA GLU A 42 -0.11 0.79 -10.89
C GLU A 42 -1.27 0.14 -10.12
N PHE A 43 -0.95 -0.67 -9.10
CA PHE A 43 -1.97 -1.31 -8.27
C PHE A 43 -2.80 -0.27 -7.49
N ALA A 44 -2.14 0.73 -6.91
CA ALA A 44 -2.81 1.82 -6.21
C ALA A 44 -3.77 2.59 -7.14
N TYR A 45 -3.32 2.96 -8.33
CA TYR A 45 -4.16 3.63 -9.33
C TYR A 45 -5.38 2.78 -9.71
N ARG A 46 -5.18 1.49 -10.02
CA ARG A 46 -6.29 0.58 -10.35
C ARG A 46 -7.30 0.48 -9.20
N ARG A 47 -6.84 0.44 -7.95
CA ARG A 47 -7.68 0.39 -6.75
C ARG A 47 -8.53 1.65 -6.59
N CYS A 48 -7.94 2.83 -6.75
CA CYS A 48 -8.67 4.10 -6.71
C CYS A 48 -9.68 4.22 -7.85
N ARG A 49 -9.28 3.85 -9.08
CA ARG A 49 -10.15 3.90 -10.26
C ARG A 49 -11.36 2.99 -10.12
N GLN A 50 -11.20 1.78 -9.55
CA GLN A 50 -12.33 0.89 -9.29
C GLN A 50 -13.32 1.42 -8.27
N LYS A 51 -12.87 2.29 -7.36
CA LYS A 51 -13.71 2.98 -6.40
C LYS A 51 -14.33 4.25 -6.98
N GLY A 52 -14.10 4.57 -8.25
CA GLY A 52 -14.71 5.72 -8.93
C GLY A 52 -14.34 7.08 -8.32
N GLY A 53 -13.20 7.17 -7.62
CA GLY A 53 -12.84 8.38 -6.86
C GLY A 53 -13.64 8.58 -5.57
N ALA A 54 -14.34 7.55 -5.08
CA ALA A 54 -15.00 7.62 -3.79
C ALA A 54 -13.99 7.95 -2.68
N PRO A 55 -14.36 8.83 -1.73
CA PRO A 55 -13.51 9.15 -0.60
C PRO A 55 -13.22 7.90 0.24
N GLY A 56 -12.10 7.94 0.98
CA GLY A 56 -11.73 6.92 1.93
C GLY A 56 -12.77 6.77 3.06
N VAL A 57 -12.56 5.77 3.91
CA VAL A 57 -13.43 5.51 5.08
C VAL A 57 -13.34 6.60 6.16
N ASP A 58 -12.39 7.53 6.03
CA ASP A 58 -12.10 8.55 7.02
C ASP A 58 -13.13 9.69 7.05
N GLY A 59 -14.13 9.67 6.15
CA GLY A 59 -15.36 10.47 6.30
C GLY A 59 -15.20 11.99 6.24
N GLU A 60 -13.99 12.51 6.04
CA GLU A 60 -13.79 13.95 5.93
C GLU A 60 -14.28 14.48 4.58
N ARG A 61 -15.11 15.53 4.65
CA ARG A 61 -15.78 16.18 3.54
C ARG A 61 -15.28 17.61 3.41
#